data_AF-A0A350ES09-F1
#
_entry.id   AF-A0A350ES09-F1
#
_cell.length_a   1.000
_cell.length_b   1.000
_cell.length_c   1.000
_cell.angle_alpha   90.00
_cell.angle_beta   90.00
_cell.angle_gamma   90.00
#
_symmetry.space_group_name_H-M   'P 1'
#
loop_
_entity.id
_entity.type
_entity.pdbx_description
1 polymer ?
#
loop_
_entity_poly.entity_id
_entity_poly.type
_entity_poly.pdbx_seq_one_letter_code
_entity_poly.pdbx_strand_id
1 'polypeptide(L)' 'MNSTTGNIWCITKRELSGYFSSPVAYVFMVIFLLFANFFTFMLGGFFERGQANLEAFFTWHPWLFMVFVPAVGMRLWA' A
#
# COMPACT_ATOMS: atom_id res chain seq x y z
N MET A 1 -36.66 4.14 1.65
CA MET A 1 -35.48 3.31 1.99
C MET A 1 -34.18 3.78 1.29
N ASN A 2 -34.16 4.94 0.62
CA ASN A 2 -32.98 5.40 -0.15
C ASN A 2 -32.08 6.37 0.64
N SER A 3 -32.56 6.88 1.78
CA SER A 3 -31.89 7.89 2.59
C SER A 3 -30.66 7.33 3.32
N THR A 4 -30.73 6.08 3.79
CA THR A 4 -29.63 5.43 4.51
C THR A 4 -28.44 5.18 3.59
N THR A 5 -28.68 4.65 2.38
CA THR A 5 -27.63 4.43 1.38
C THR A 5 -26.99 5.73 0.92
N GLY A 6 -27.78 6.79 0.73
CA GLY A 6 -27.27 8.12 0.38
C GLY A 6 -26.37 8.72 1.46
N ASN A 7 -26.75 8.58 2.74
CA ASN A 7 -25.94 9.04 3.87
C ASN A 7 -24.65 8.24 4.01
N ILE A 8 -24.70 6.91 3.88
CA ILE A 8 -23.51 6.06 3.91
C ILE A 8 -22.55 6.47 2.79
N TRP A 9 -23.05 6.66 1.57
CA TRP A 9 -22.24 7.09 0.43
C TRP A 9 -21.60 8.47 0.65
N CYS A 10 -22.35 9.42 1.21
CA CYS A 10 -21.85 10.76 1.51
C CYS A 10 -20.70 10.73 2.54
N ILE A 11 -20.87 9.95 3.62
CA ILE A 11 -19.83 9.77 4.65
C ILE A 11 -18.61 9.08 4.04
N THR A 12 -18.78 7.97 3.33
CA THR A 12 -17.66 7.25 2.70
C THR A 12 -16.87 8.15 1.75
N LYS A 13 -17.56 8.94 0.91
CA LYS A 13 -16.88 9.88 -0.01
C LYS A 13 -16.08 10.95 0.74
N ARG A 14 -16.62 11.49 1.83
CA ARG A 14 -15.95 12.48 2.66
C ARG A 14 -14.68 11.91 3.30
N GLU A 15 -14.80 10.74 3.92
CA GLU A 15 -13.68 10.07 4.57
C GLU A 15 -12.60 9.68 3.56
N LEU A 16 -12.99 9.04 2.43
CA LEU A 16 -12.04 8.64 1.38
C LEU A 16 -11.29 9.85 0.81
N SER A 17 -11.99 10.95 0.54
CA SER A 17 -11.35 12.19 0.10
C SER A 17 -10.39 12.75 1.15
N GLY A 18 -10.70 12.65 2.44
CA GLY A 18 -9.81 13.05 3.53
C GLY A 18 -8.52 12.22 3.59
N TYR A 19 -8.61 10.91 3.37
CA TYR A 19 -7.44 10.02 3.32
C TYR A 19 -6.50 10.37 2.18
N PHE A 20 -7.02 10.63 0.98
CA PHE A 20 -6.22 10.97 -0.19
C PHE A 20 -5.88 12.46 -0.32
N SER A 21 -6.40 13.34 0.53
CA SER A 21 -6.11 14.78 0.44
C SER A 21 -4.69 15.16 0.88
N SER A 22 -3.99 14.31 1.65
CA SER A 22 -2.60 14.59 2.01
C SER A 22 -1.64 14.11 0.93
N PRO A 23 -0.73 14.98 0.46
CA PRO A 23 0.36 14.60 -0.45
C PRO A 23 1.20 13.42 0.06
N VAL A 24 1.29 13.26 1.39
CA VAL A 24 2.12 12.23 2.03
C VAL A 24 1.65 10.81 1.68
N ALA A 25 0.35 10.56 1.55
CA ALA A 25 -0.15 9.23 1.17
C ALA A 25 0.33 8.82 -0.24
N TYR A 26 0.35 9.76 -1.18
CA TYR A 26 0.83 9.52 -2.53
C TYR A 26 2.33 9.22 -2.56
N VAL A 27 3.13 10.01 -1.84
CA VAL A 27 4.57 9.76 -1.71
C VAL A 27 4.82 8.37 -1.14
N PHE A 28 4.08 8.00 -0.10
CA PHE A 28 4.22 6.70 0.55
C PHE A 28 3.85 5.53 -0.37
N MET A 29 2.76 5.65 -1.13
CA MET A 29 2.36 4.65 -2.13
C MET A 29 3.44 4.46 -3.21
N VAL A 30 3.99 5.55 -3.75
CA VAL A 30 5.02 5.48 -4.79
C VAL A 30 6.30 4.83 -4.25
N ILE A 31 6.76 5.25 -3.07
CA ILE A 31 7.95 4.68 -2.43
C ILE A 31 7.75 3.20 -2.14
N PHE A 32 6.60 2.80 -1.58
CA PHE A 32 6.27 1.40 -1.33
C PHE A 32 6.35 0.56 -2.60
N LEU A 33 5.76 1.04 -3.70
CA LEU A 33 5.80 0.34 -5.00
C LEU A 33 7.23 0.21 -5.51
N LEU A 34 8.03 1.28 -5.44
CA LEU A 34 9.43 1.25 -5.88
C LEU A 34 10.24 0.22 -5.10
N PHE A 35 10.13 0.22 -3.76
CA PHE A 35 10.82 -0.76 -2.94
C PHE A 35 10.32 -2.18 -3.19
N ALA A 36 9.00 -2.41 -3.28
CA ALA A 36 8.45 -3.74 -3.53
C ALA A 36 8.98 -4.35 -4.84
N ASN A 37 9.07 -3.55 -5.90
CA ASN A 37 9.65 -3.98 -7.18
C ASN A 37 11.18 -4.17 -7.08
N PHE A 38 11.89 -3.26 -6.41
CA PHE A 38 13.34 -3.36 -6.23
C PHE A 38 13.75 -4.62 -5.46
N PHE A 39 13.10 -4.90 -4.34
CA PHE A 39 13.35 -6.12 -3.55
C PHE A 39 13.00 -7.39 -4.34
N THR A 40 11.92 -7.37 -5.12
CA THR A 40 11.51 -8.54 -5.91
C THR A 40 12.48 -8.81 -7.07
N PHE A 41 12.82 -7.79 -7.86
CA PHE A 41 13.59 -7.96 -9.09
C PHE A 41 15.10 -7.91 -8.89
N MET A 42 15.63 -7.00 -8.07
CA MET A 42 17.09 -6.88 -7.87
C MET A 42 17.60 -7.79 -6.75
N LEU A 43 16.99 -7.76 -5.56
CA LEU A 43 17.47 -8.57 -4.40
C LEU A 43 16.94 -10.00 -4.42
N GLY A 44 15.73 -10.20 -4.91
CA GLY A 44 15.10 -11.51 -5.04
C GLY A 44 15.60 -12.31 -6.23
N GLY A 45 16.33 -11.71 -7.18
CA GLY A 45 16.80 -12.39 -8.39
C GLY A 45 15.66 -13.07 -9.16
N PHE A 46 14.46 -12.46 -9.18
CA PHE A 46 13.26 -13.08 -9.74
C PHE A 46 13.47 -13.54 -11.19
N PHE A 47 14.19 -12.75 -12.00
CA PHE A 47 14.53 -13.11 -13.37
C PHE A 47 15.66 -14.15 -13.46
N GLU A 48 16.65 -14.10 -12.57
CA GLU A 48 17.80 -15.02 -12.55
C GLU A 48 17.40 -16.44 -12.14
N ARG A 49 16.36 -16.60 -11.32
CA ARG A 49 15.85 -17.93 -10.94
C ARG A 49 15.23 -18.69 -12.11
N GLY A 50 14.78 -18.01 -13.17
CA GLY A 50 14.13 -18.65 -14.32
C GLY A 50 12.86 -19.44 -13.96
N GLN A 51 12.26 -19.19 -12.80
CA GLN A 51 11.07 -19.88 -12.31
C GLN A 51 9.86 -18.95 -12.35
N ALA A 52 8.71 -19.47 -12.79
CA ALA A 52 7.45 -18.73 -12.79
C ALA A 52 6.76 -18.76 -11.41
N ASN A 53 7.52 -18.55 -10.33
CA ASN A 53 7.00 -18.50 -8.96
C ASN A 53 7.18 -17.10 -8.35
N LEU A 54 6.17 -16.67 -7.60
CA LEU A 54 6.20 -15.39 -6.88
C LEU A 54 6.88 -15.49 -5.51
N GLU A 55 7.68 -16.53 -5.27
CA GLU A 55 8.31 -16.78 -3.98
C GLU A 55 9.18 -15.61 -3.54
N ALA A 56 10.04 -15.10 -4.45
CA ALA A 56 10.87 -13.93 -4.21
C ALA A 56 10.08 -12.71 -3.73
N PHE A 57 8.90 -12.49 -4.32
CA PHE A 57 8.00 -11.41 -3.95
C PHE A 57 7.47 -11.62 -2.53
N PHE A 58 6.89 -12.78 -2.25
CA PHE A 58 6.29 -13.08 -0.94
C PHE A 58 7.31 -13.17 0.21
N THR A 59 8.56 -13.55 -0.05
CA THR A 59 9.62 -13.55 0.98
C THR A 59 9.94 -12.13 1.47
N TRP A 60 9.99 -11.16 0.56
CA TRP A 60 10.35 -9.77 0.91
C TRP A 60 9.16 -8.92 1.38
N HIS A 61 7.93 -9.31 1.02
CA HIS A 61 6.71 -8.58 1.42
C HIS A 61 6.56 -8.38 2.94
N PRO A 62 6.69 -9.41 3.80
CA PRO A 62 6.56 -9.26 5.24
C PRO A 62 7.53 -8.25 5.85
N TRP A 63 8.79 -8.24 5.39
CA TRP A 63 9.82 -7.30 5.85
C TRP A 63 9.47 -5.86 5.49
N LEU A 64 8.99 -5.67 4.25
CA LEU A 64 8.58 -4.37 3.76
C LEU A 64 7.36 -3.86 4.56
N PHE A 65 6.38 -4.73 4.82
CA PHE A 65 5.22 -4.38 5.63
C PHE A 65 5.59 -4.05 7.08
N MET A 66 6.55 -4.74 7.70
CA MET A 66 6.99 -4.41 9.07
C MET A 66 7.48 -2.97 9.21
N VAL A 67 8.15 -2.43 8.18
CA VAL A 67 8.64 -1.03 8.19
C VAL A 67 7.55 -0.06 7.72
N PHE A 68 6.79 -0.43 6.69
CA PHE A 68 5.85 0.48 6.05
C PHE A 68 4.52 0.61 6.82
N VAL A 69 4.02 -0.45 7.44
CA VAL A 69 2.77 -0.44 8.22
C VAL A 69 2.78 0.58 9.35
N PRO A 70 3.80 0.66 10.24
CA PRO A 70 3.81 1.68 11.29
C PRO A 70 3.92 3.09 10.72
N ALA A 71 4.66 3.29 9.63
CA ALA A 71 4.80 4.59 8.99
C ALA A 71 3.49 5.07 8.30
N VAL A 72 2.69 4.17 7.72
CA VAL A 72 1.32 4.51 7.27
C VAL A 72 0.42 4.81 8.48
N GLY A 73 0.53 3.99 9.53
CA GLY A 73 -0.30 4.08 10.73
C GLY A 73 -0.11 5.36 11.55
N MET A 74 1.09 5.96 11.55
CA MET A 74 1.36 7.24 12.22
C MET A 74 0.41 8.35 11.78
N ARG A 75 -0.02 8.36 10.51
CA ARG A 75 -0.95 9.37 10.01
C ARG A 75 -2.39 9.18 10.51
N LEU A 76 -2.79 7.96 10.85
CA LEU A 76 -4.15 7.70 11.33
C LEU A 76 -4.38 8.23 12.76
N TRP A 77 -3.30 8.54 13.48
CA TRP A 77 -3.29 9.00 14.86
C TRP A 77 -3.04 10.52 15.03
N ALA A 78 -2.77 11.25 13.94
CA ALA A 78 -2.40 12.68 13.97
C ALA A 78 -3.51 13.58 13.38
#